data_AF-A0A5N4B1G4-F1
#
_entry.id   AF-A0A5N4B1G4-F1
#
_cell.length_a   1.000
_cell.length_b   1.000
_cell.length_c   1.000
_cell.angle_alpha   90.00
_cell.angle_beta   90.00
_cell.angle_gamma   90.00
#
_symmetry.space_group_name_H-M   'P 1'
#
loop_
_entity.id
_entity.type
_entity.pdbx_description
1 polymer ?
#
loop_
_entity_poly.entity_id
_entity_poly.type
_entity_poly.pdbx_seq_one_letter_code
_entity_poly.pdbx_strand_id
1 'polypeptide(L)'
;MFYLHAKLDLIEKRLLVPNWSVVAKLIALIAQAESGDYNPLQPPHHLYMQLSSISSTEVVQKPQDLLQMVISEHEKREGMKPATAQYWLLNEVAALDNFGEEVFTSKSNMGVVIGVGPNGITMYNRNEEKESIPFTAIQSATSHNRCFKLGYLSVDNVEAHLEIKLDSSQTANGLYRAITEKHAFYSCETVGSAVTAQFIRDLKGTIVSIFNEDSTLGKKYVFDIRRTCREVYDNARRALYQESKMFQDIIDGQKPECYEESRRGSSHERLTKIMDAMTCKICMDLQIDTAFLPCAHVVACSSCAARCERCPVCRADITQPQRIYLPEEFNEPIS
;
A
#
# COMPACT_ATOMS: atom_id res chain seq x y z
N MET A 1 -10.90 -7.22 -4.78
CA MET A 1 -9.59 -7.20 -4.09
C MET A 1 -9.63 -6.42 -2.78
N PHE A 2 -10.02 -5.14 -2.76
CA PHE A 2 -10.09 -4.34 -1.52
C PHE A 2 -11.03 -4.92 -0.45
N TYR A 3 -12.21 -5.41 -0.83
CA TYR A 3 -13.13 -6.09 0.09
C TYR A 3 -12.46 -7.26 0.84
N LEU A 4 -11.72 -8.11 0.12
CA LEU A 4 -11.05 -9.28 0.70
C LEU A 4 -9.94 -8.86 1.67
N HIS A 5 -9.17 -7.82 1.34
CA HIS A 5 -8.16 -7.27 2.26
C HIS A 5 -8.80 -6.70 3.52
N ALA A 6 -9.83 -5.84 3.38
CA ALA A 6 -10.54 -5.27 4.53
C ALA A 6 -11.12 -6.36 5.45
N LYS A 7 -11.72 -7.41 4.87
CA LYS A 7 -12.22 -8.57 5.62
C LYS A 7 -11.09 -9.27 6.39
N LEU A 8 -9.95 -9.51 5.76
CA LEU A 8 -8.79 -10.14 6.41
C LEU A 8 -8.25 -9.26 7.55
N ASP A 9 -8.09 -7.96 7.32
CA ASP A 9 -7.58 -7.02 8.31
C ASP A 9 -8.50 -6.90 9.54
N LEU A 10 -9.82 -7.00 9.35
CA LEU A 10 -10.79 -7.08 10.45
C LEU A 10 -10.63 -8.39 11.25
N ILE A 11 -10.51 -9.54 10.58
CA ILE A 11 -10.38 -10.87 11.22
C ILE A 11 -9.06 -10.98 12.00
N GLU A 12 -7.98 -10.46 11.43
CA GLU A 12 -6.63 -10.47 12.00
C GLU A 12 -6.42 -9.33 13.02
N LYS A 13 -7.45 -8.54 13.31
CA LYS A 13 -7.45 -7.42 14.27
C LYS A 13 -6.42 -6.33 13.95
N ARG A 14 -6.11 -6.17 12.66
CA ARG A 14 -5.30 -5.04 12.17
C ARG A 14 -6.13 -3.76 12.07
N LEU A 15 -7.46 -3.88 11.87
CA LEU A 15 -8.39 -2.76 11.93
C LEU A 15 -9.07 -2.69 13.30
N LEU A 16 -8.98 -1.52 13.92
CA LEU A 16 -9.50 -1.25 15.25
C LEU A 16 -10.94 -0.75 15.12
N VAL A 17 -11.89 -1.56 15.59
CA VAL A 17 -13.31 -1.23 15.54
C VAL A 17 -13.72 -0.62 16.87
N PRO A 18 -14.32 0.60 16.92
CA PRO A 18 -14.52 1.31 18.18
C PRO A 18 -15.47 0.55 19.11
N ASN A 19 -16.65 0.16 18.62
CA ASN A 19 -17.70 -0.44 19.44
C ASN A 19 -18.36 -1.66 18.78
N TRP A 20 -19.08 -2.45 19.60
CA TRP A 20 -19.74 -3.68 19.15
C TRP A 20 -20.91 -3.46 18.18
N SER A 21 -21.50 -2.27 18.13
CA SER A 21 -22.52 -1.93 17.14
C SER A 21 -21.91 -1.88 15.73
N VAL A 22 -20.74 -1.25 15.58
CA VAL A 22 -19.99 -1.25 14.32
C VAL A 22 -19.53 -2.66 13.96
N VAL A 23 -19.04 -3.45 14.94
CA VAL A 23 -18.69 -4.87 14.71
C VAL A 23 -19.89 -5.63 14.14
N ALA A 24 -21.08 -5.52 14.76
CA ALA A 24 -22.28 -6.20 14.30
C ALA A 24 -22.66 -5.78 12.87
N LYS A 25 -22.59 -4.47 12.58
CA LYS A 25 -22.84 -3.90 11.26
C LYS A 25 -21.87 -4.42 10.19
N LEU A 26 -20.57 -4.52 10.50
CA LEU A 26 -19.55 -5.06 9.60
C LEU A 26 -19.78 -6.56 9.33
N ILE A 27 -20.04 -7.35 10.36
CA ILE A 27 -20.34 -8.78 10.22
C ILE A 27 -21.59 -8.99 9.37
N ALA A 28 -22.64 -8.21 9.58
CA ALA A 28 -23.87 -8.27 8.79
C ALA A 28 -23.64 -7.91 7.31
N LEU A 29 -22.78 -6.92 7.01
CA LEU A 29 -22.41 -6.58 5.63
C LEU A 29 -21.61 -7.69 4.94
N ILE A 30 -20.69 -8.35 5.65
CA ILE A 30 -19.97 -9.52 5.14
C ILE A 30 -20.95 -10.68 4.89
N ALA A 31 -21.90 -10.89 5.82
CA ALA A 31 -22.91 -11.93 5.67
C ALA A 31 -23.82 -11.69 4.47
N GLN A 32 -24.30 -10.46 4.28
CA GLN A 32 -25.10 -10.11 3.11
C GLN A 32 -24.31 -10.29 1.80
N ALA A 33 -23.01 -9.95 1.80
CA ALA A 33 -22.15 -10.08 0.64
C ALA A 33 -21.88 -11.54 0.24
N GLU A 34 -21.85 -12.47 1.19
CA GLU A 34 -21.42 -13.86 0.97
C GLU A 34 -22.57 -14.87 0.99
N SER A 35 -23.64 -14.59 1.72
CA SER A 35 -24.80 -15.48 1.86
C SER A 35 -26.12 -14.91 1.31
N GLY A 36 -26.15 -13.63 0.93
CA GLY A 36 -27.39 -12.94 0.53
C GLY A 36 -28.29 -12.64 1.72
N ASP A 37 -29.58 -12.47 1.46
CA ASP A 37 -30.56 -12.05 2.48
C ASP A 37 -30.65 -13.04 3.64
N TYR A 38 -30.90 -12.50 4.84
CA TYR A 38 -31.12 -13.32 6.02
C TYR A 38 -32.34 -14.25 5.86
N ASN A 39 -32.12 -15.54 6.13
CA ASN A 39 -33.19 -16.54 6.17
C ASN A 39 -33.32 -17.10 7.60
N PRO A 40 -34.46 -16.89 8.30
CA PRO A 40 -34.68 -17.43 9.64
C PRO A 40 -34.64 -18.97 9.71
N LEU A 41 -34.98 -19.66 8.62
CA LEU A 41 -34.97 -21.13 8.54
C LEU A 41 -33.58 -21.68 8.26
N GLN A 42 -32.72 -20.89 7.61
CA GLN A 42 -31.35 -21.28 7.26
C GLN A 42 -30.37 -20.12 7.50
N PRO A 43 -30.20 -19.69 8.76
CA PRO A 43 -29.29 -18.60 9.09
C PRO A 43 -27.82 -18.98 8.82
N PRO A 44 -26.97 -18.05 8.35
CA PRO A 44 -25.57 -18.31 8.03
C PRO A 44 -24.68 -18.36 9.30
N HIS A 45 -25.03 -19.23 10.26
CA HIS A 45 -24.36 -19.31 11.57
C HIS A 45 -22.86 -19.58 11.46
N HIS A 46 -22.42 -20.39 10.50
CA HIS A 46 -21.00 -20.68 10.28
C HIS A 46 -20.21 -19.41 9.95
N LEU A 47 -20.79 -18.51 9.14
CA LEU A 47 -20.16 -17.26 8.76
C LEU A 47 -20.09 -16.29 9.94
N TYR A 48 -21.18 -16.17 10.71
CA TYR A 48 -21.16 -15.37 11.95
C TYR A 48 -20.11 -15.87 12.94
N MET A 49 -19.98 -17.19 13.09
CA MET A 49 -19.01 -17.81 14.00
C MET A 49 -17.57 -17.55 13.55
N GLN A 50 -17.29 -17.67 12.25
CA GLN A 50 -15.99 -17.36 11.68
C GLN A 50 -15.60 -15.88 11.89
N LEU A 51 -16.56 -14.97 11.72
CA LEU A 51 -16.35 -13.53 11.88
C LEU A 51 -16.41 -13.07 13.34
N SER A 52 -16.72 -13.97 14.26
CA SER A 52 -16.87 -13.66 15.68
C SER A 52 -15.54 -13.36 16.39
N SER A 53 -14.41 -13.51 15.68
CA SER A 53 -13.06 -13.09 16.09
C SER A 53 -12.86 -11.58 15.98
N ILE A 54 -13.66 -10.88 15.17
CA ILE A 54 -13.66 -9.42 15.08
C ILE A 54 -14.11 -8.86 16.44
N SER A 55 -13.32 -7.95 16.99
CA SER A 55 -13.51 -7.41 18.34
C SER A 55 -13.52 -5.89 18.36
N SER A 56 -14.23 -5.33 19.34
CA SER A 56 -14.15 -3.89 19.65
C SER A 56 -12.86 -3.57 20.43
N THR A 57 -12.31 -2.37 20.21
CA THR A 57 -11.16 -1.86 20.97
C THR A 57 -11.54 -1.19 22.27
N GLU A 58 -12.68 -0.51 22.34
CA GLU A 58 -13.12 0.21 23.55
C GLU A 58 -13.74 -0.75 24.58
N VAL A 59 -14.42 -1.81 24.14
CA VAL A 59 -15.10 -2.77 25.01
C VAL A 59 -14.56 -4.17 24.73
N VAL A 60 -13.59 -4.61 25.54
CA VAL A 60 -12.93 -5.91 25.37
C VAL A 60 -13.89 -7.08 25.64
N GLN A 61 -14.88 -6.89 26.51
CA GLN A 61 -15.86 -7.94 26.82
C GLN A 61 -16.89 -8.07 25.69
N LYS A 62 -16.97 -9.28 25.13
CA LYS A 62 -17.93 -9.62 24.08
C LYS A 62 -19.36 -9.64 24.65
N PRO A 63 -20.30 -8.87 24.07
CA PRO A 63 -21.69 -8.88 24.50
C PRO A 63 -22.32 -10.25 24.27
N GLN A 64 -23.12 -10.72 25.23
CA GLN A 64 -23.82 -12.01 25.13
C GLN A 64 -24.87 -11.99 24.00
N ASP A 65 -25.41 -10.81 23.70
CA ASP A 65 -26.41 -10.52 22.68
C ASP A 65 -25.82 -10.15 21.31
N LEU A 66 -24.49 -10.24 21.12
CA LEU A 66 -23.85 -9.88 19.85
C LEU A 66 -24.45 -10.60 18.64
N LEU A 67 -24.76 -11.89 18.78
CA LEU A 67 -25.39 -12.64 17.69
C LEU A 67 -26.75 -12.06 17.31
N GLN A 68 -27.54 -11.61 18.28
CA GLN A 68 -28.83 -10.95 18.02
C GLN A 68 -28.63 -9.59 17.35
N MET A 69 -27.62 -8.82 17.76
CA MET A 69 -27.25 -7.57 17.08
C MET A 69 -26.87 -7.80 15.62
N VAL A 70 -26.06 -8.82 15.34
CA VAL A 70 -25.67 -9.19 13.98
C VAL A 70 -26.88 -9.59 13.14
N ILE A 71 -27.76 -10.43 13.68
CA ILE A 71 -28.98 -10.87 12.98
C ILE A 71 -29.89 -9.67 12.68
N SER A 72 -30.14 -8.82 13.68
CA SER A 72 -30.96 -7.61 13.51
C SER A 72 -30.38 -6.67 12.45
N GLU A 73 -29.05 -6.51 12.40
CA GLU A 73 -28.40 -5.77 11.33
C GLU A 73 -28.52 -6.47 9.97
N HIS A 74 -28.39 -7.79 9.91
CA HIS A 74 -28.50 -8.52 8.65
C HIS A 74 -29.92 -8.43 8.06
N GLU A 75 -30.95 -8.56 8.89
CA GLU A 75 -32.37 -8.39 8.49
C GLU A 75 -32.63 -7.02 7.84
N LYS A 76 -32.02 -5.94 8.37
CA LYS A 76 -32.17 -4.59 7.81
C LYS A 76 -31.61 -4.42 6.39
N ARG A 77 -30.84 -5.39 5.89
CA ARG A 77 -30.14 -5.33 4.59
C ARG A 77 -30.81 -6.16 3.51
N GLU A 78 -32.03 -6.62 3.75
CA GLU A 78 -32.83 -7.37 2.78
C GLU A 78 -32.87 -6.68 1.40
N GLY A 79 -32.67 -7.46 0.34
CA GLY A 79 -32.64 -7.00 -1.04
C GLY A 79 -31.33 -6.32 -1.46
N MET A 80 -30.35 -6.19 -0.56
CA MET A 80 -29.05 -5.60 -0.88
C MET A 80 -28.21 -6.57 -1.72
N LYS A 81 -27.80 -6.12 -2.91
CA LYS A 81 -26.93 -6.91 -3.79
C LYS A 81 -25.53 -7.10 -3.17
N PRO A 82 -24.84 -8.22 -3.46
CA PRO A 82 -23.50 -8.48 -2.94
C PRO A 82 -22.49 -7.35 -3.18
N ALA A 83 -22.46 -6.77 -4.40
CA ALA A 83 -21.56 -5.66 -4.72
C ALA A 83 -21.84 -4.41 -3.87
N THR A 84 -23.12 -4.13 -3.57
CA THR A 84 -23.54 -3.03 -2.71
C THR A 84 -23.14 -3.27 -1.25
N ALA A 85 -23.29 -4.50 -0.76
CA ALA A 85 -22.83 -4.89 0.57
C ALA A 85 -21.31 -4.75 0.72
N GLN A 86 -20.54 -5.19 -0.29
CA GLN A 86 -19.08 -5.01 -0.33
C GLN A 86 -18.68 -3.53 -0.32
N TYR A 87 -19.39 -2.69 -1.07
CA TYR A 87 -19.15 -1.24 -1.08
C TYR A 87 -19.39 -0.62 0.30
N TRP A 88 -20.53 -0.92 0.93
CA TRP A 88 -20.85 -0.38 2.26
C TRP A 88 -19.89 -0.89 3.33
N LEU A 89 -19.40 -2.13 3.22
CA LEU A 89 -18.33 -2.60 4.11
C LEU A 89 -17.08 -1.73 3.98
N LEU A 90 -16.64 -1.47 2.75
CA LEU A 90 -15.48 -0.62 2.50
C LEU A 90 -15.70 0.80 2.99
N ASN A 91 -16.92 1.34 2.87
CA ASN A 91 -17.28 2.66 3.37
C ASN A 91 -17.17 2.73 4.91
N GLU A 92 -17.67 1.73 5.63
CA GLU A 92 -17.54 1.66 7.09
C GLU A 92 -16.09 1.49 7.53
N VAL A 93 -15.34 0.61 6.85
CA VAL A 93 -13.93 0.37 7.15
C VAL A 93 -13.08 1.61 6.89
N ALA A 94 -13.37 2.37 5.83
CA ALA A 94 -12.66 3.60 5.52
C ALA A 94 -12.87 4.73 6.55
N ALA A 95 -13.92 4.62 7.38
CA ALA A 95 -14.20 5.55 8.46
C ALA A 95 -13.51 5.18 9.79
N LEU A 96 -12.82 4.04 9.86
CA LEU A 96 -12.07 3.64 11.05
C LEU A 96 -10.78 4.45 11.18
N ASP A 97 -10.47 4.89 12.41
CA ASP A 97 -9.32 5.76 12.71
C ASP A 97 -7.99 5.24 12.15
N ASN A 98 -7.76 3.94 12.24
CA ASN A 98 -6.50 3.32 11.86
C ASN A 98 -6.52 2.72 10.45
N PHE A 99 -7.54 3.05 9.64
CA PHE A 99 -7.62 2.56 8.28
C PHE A 99 -6.49 3.14 7.41
N GLY A 100 -5.76 2.24 6.74
CA GLY A 100 -4.60 2.62 5.93
C GLY A 100 -3.36 2.99 6.73
N GLU A 101 -3.36 2.78 8.06
CA GLU A 101 -2.17 2.95 8.89
C GLU A 101 -1.28 1.70 8.88
N GLU A 102 0.01 1.91 8.68
CA GLU A 102 1.04 0.89 8.88
C GLU A 102 1.72 1.12 10.24
N VAL A 103 1.71 0.08 11.09
CA VAL A 103 2.06 0.22 12.51
C VAL A 103 3.45 -0.32 12.81
N PHE A 104 4.26 0.49 13.51
CA PHE A 104 5.60 0.17 13.98
C PHE A 104 5.68 0.27 15.50
N THR A 105 6.16 -0.78 16.16
CA THR A 105 6.28 -0.83 17.63
C THR A 105 7.75 -0.75 18.07
N SER A 106 8.04 0.08 19.07
CA SER A 106 9.34 0.09 19.76
C SER A 106 9.24 -0.59 21.12
N LYS A 107 9.97 -1.70 21.32
CA LYS A 107 10.09 -2.31 22.66
C LYS A 107 11.09 -1.60 23.56
N SER A 108 11.98 -0.78 22.98
CA SER A 108 13.05 -0.10 23.72
C SER A 108 12.58 1.18 24.41
N ASN A 109 11.75 1.99 23.73
CA ASN A 109 11.24 3.26 24.25
C ASN A 109 9.82 3.06 24.80
N MET A 110 9.69 2.39 25.95
CA MET A 110 8.43 2.25 26.68
C MET A 110 7.23 1.75 25.83
N GLY A 111 7.41 0.99 24.75
CA GLY A 111 6.27 0.48 24.00
C GLY A 111 5.52 1.54 23.19
N VAL A 112 6.18 2.65 22.80
CA VAL A 112 5.60 3.62 21.86
C VAL A 112 5.26 2.91 20.54
N VAL A 113 4.05 3.13 20.05
CA VAL A 113 3.55 2.60 18.79
C VAL A 113 3.33 3.77 17.83
N ILE A 114 3.85 3.64 16.60
CA ILE A 114 3.74 4.65 15.54
C ILE A 114 2.88 4.07 14.42
N GLY A 115 1.77 4.72 14.09
CA GLY A 115 1.01 4.50 12.86
C GLY A 115 1.46 5.48 11.78
N VAL A 116 1.70 4.98 10.56
CA VAL A 116 1.96 5.83 9.38
C VAL A 116 0.78 5.68 8.44
N GLY A 117 -0.07 6.70 8.40
CA GLY A 117 -1.34 6.71 7.68
C GLY A 117 -1.36 7.67 6.48
N PRO A 118 -2.55 7.90 5.89
CA PRO A 118 -2.73 8.82 4.77
C PRO A 118 -2.58 10.29 5.15
N ASN A 119 -2.90 10.65 6.40
CA ASN A 119 -2.89 12.03 6.87
C ASN A 119 -1.57 12.44 7.53
N GLY A 120 -0.66 11.49 7.78
CA GLY A 120 0.58 11.74 8.49
C GLY A 120 0.96 10.59 9.41
N ILE A 121 1.58 10.93 10.52
CA ILE A 121 2.08 9.99 11.52
C ILE A 121 1.23 10.12 12.78
N THR A 122 0.78 8.98 13.32
CA THR A 122 0.03 8.91 14.59
C THR A 122 0.90 8.22 15.63
N MET A 123 1.14 8.87 16.76
CA MET A 123 1.81 8.28 17.91
C MET A 123 0.79 7.84 18.95
N TYR A 124 0.88 6.58 19.33
CA TYR A 124 0.03 5.98 20.36
C TYR A 124 0.85 5.87 21.65
N ASN A 125 0.59 6.78 22.60
CA ASN A 125 1.21 6.78 23.91
C ASN A 125 0.47 5.84 24.88
N ARG A 126 1.14 5.44 25.96
CA ARG A 126 0.57 4.55 27.01
C ARG A 126 -0.66 5.11 27.72
N ASN A 127 -0.89 6.42 27.63
CA ASN A 127 -1.98 7.12 28.29
C ASN A 127 -3.23 7.25 27.39
N GLU A 128 -3.29 6.52 26.27
CA GLU A 128 -4.36 6.59 25.26
C GLU A 128 -4.49 7.94 24.52
N GLU A 129 -3.66 8.93 24.88
CA GLU A 129 -3.49 10.15 24.08
C GLU A 129 -2.80 9.83 22.76
N LYS A 130 -3.49 10.15 21.66
CA LYS A 130 -2.97 10.09 20.30
C LYS A 130 -2.39 11.45 19.94
N GLU A 131 -1.11 11.49 19.59
CA GLU A 131 -0.48 12.68 18.99
C GLU A 131 -0.37 12.45 17.48
N SER A 132 -0.86 13.39 16.68
CA SER A 132 -0.81 13.29 15.21
C SER A 132 0.09 14.37 14.63
N ILE A 133 1.04 13.96 13.80
CA ILE A 133 1.97 14.83 13.08
C ILE A 133 1.56 14.76 11.60
N PRO A 134 0.93 15.81 11.05
CA PRO A 134 0.51 15.81 9.65
C PRO A 134 1.74 15.83 8.74
N PHE A 135 1.63 15.26 7.54
CA PHE A 135 2.73 15.26 6.58
C PHE A 135 3.25 16.67 6.27
N THR A 136 2.38 17.68 6.27
CA THR A 136 2.73 19.09 6.04
C THR A 136 3.60 19.70 7.13
N ALA A 137 3.61 19.13 8.34
CA ALA A 137 4.43 19.60 9.44
C ALA A 137 5.83 18.96 9.46
N ILE A 138 6.05 17.89 8.70
CA ILE A 138 7.32 17.17 8.70
C ILE A 138 8.39 18.02 8.03
N GLN A 139 9.50 18.22 8.74
CA GLN A 139 10.63 19.02 8.33
C GLN A 139 11.91 18.21 8.15
N SER A 140 12.03 17.00 8.68
CA SER A 140 13.12 16.06 8.37
C SER A 140 12.80 14.64 8.81
N ALA A 141 13.39 13.64 8.16
CA ALA A 141 13.34 12.25 8.62
C ALA A 141 14.68 11.57 8.34
N THR A 142 15.22 10.83 9.31
CA THR A 142 16.49 10.11 9.18
C THR A 142 16.46 8.77 9.88
N SER A 143 17.21 7.79 9.35
CA SER A 143 17.27 6.44 9.90
C SER A 143 18.70 5.91 9.92
N HIS A 144 19.23 5.75 11.13
CA HIS A 144 20.59 5.28 11.35
C HIS A 144 20.62 4.16 12.39
N ASN A 145 21.18 3.01 11.98
CA ASN A 145 21.13 1.78 12.74
C ASN A 145 19.69 1.44 13.18
N ARG A 146 19.43 1.36 14.48
CA ARG A 146 18.10 1.08 15.06
C ARG A 146 17.35 2.34 15.45
N CYS A 147 17.91 3.52 15.18
CA CYS A 147 17.34 4.79 15.58
C CYS A 147 16.71 5.48 14.37
N PHE A 148 15.46 5.90 14.55
CA PHE A 148 14.74 6.77 13.63
C PHE A 148 14.54 8.13 14.29
N LYS A 149 14.81 9.21 13.54
CA LYS A 149 14.60 10.59 13.99
C LYS A 149 13.74 11.33 12.99
N LEU A 150 12.79 12.11 13.49
CA LEU A 150 11.91 12.97 12.70
C LEU A 150 11.98 14.39 13.26
N GLY A 151 12.28 15.38 12.43
CA GLY A 151 12.06 16.79 12.75
C GLY A 151 10.72 17.25 12.18
N TYR A 152 9.96 18.02 12.95
CA TYR A 152 8.66 18.54 12.55
C TYR A 152 8.35 19.85 13.26
N LEU A 153 7.43 20.63 12.71
CA LEU A 153 6.87 21.81 13.38
C LEU A 153 5.71 21.39 14.28
N SER A 154 5.78 21.76 15.55
CA SER A 154 4.66 21.58 16.49
C SER A 154 3.47 22.47 16.12
N VAL A 155 2.34 22.29 16.81
CA VAL A 155 1.14 23.15 16.65
C VAL A 155 1.45 24.62 16.95
N ASP A 156 2.40 24.87 17.84
CA ASP A 156 2.87 26.22 18.19
C ASP A 156 3.95 26.75 17.22
N ASN A 157 4.17 26.04 16.10
CA ASN A 157 5.15 26.37 15.07
C ASN A 157 6.60 26.41 15.59
N VAL A 158 6.88 25.59 16.61
CA VAL A 158 8.21 25.40 17.19
C VAL A 158 8.80 24.11 16.63
N GLU A 159 10.08 24.13 16.27
CA GLU A 159 10.78 22.92 15.82
C GLU A 159 10.84 21.89 16.96
N ALA A 160 10.32 20.70 16.67
CA ALA A 160 10.24 19.56 17.56
C ALA A 160 10.89 18.34 16.90
N HIS A 161 11.31 17.39 17.74
CA HIS A 161 11.96 16.16 17.28
C HIS A 161 11.34 14.93 17.94
N LEU A 162 11.05 13.93 17.12
CA LEU A 162 10.69 12.59 17.55
C LEU A 162 11.87 11.66 17.34
N GLU A 163 12.35 11.00 18.41
CA GLU A 163 13.43 10.01 18.34
C GLU A 163 12.96 8.66 18.89
N ILE A 164 13.02 7.63 18.05
CA ILE A 164 12.55 6.28 18.40
C ILE A 164 13.60 5.24 18.06
N LYS A 165 13.89 4.38 19.04
CA LYS A 165 14.76 3.21 18.88
C LYS A 165 13.93 1.96 18.64
N LEU A 166 13.99 1.41 17.42
CA LEU A 166 13.27 0.20 17.04
C LEU A 166 14.06 -1.08 17.35
N ASP A 167 13.38 -2.22 17.27
CA ASP A 167 13.95 -3.53 17.61
C ASP A 167 15.15 -3.89 16.70
N SER A 168 15.13 -3.44 15.43
CA SER A 168 16.15 -3.77 14.43
C SER A 168 16.40 -2.62 13.45
N SER A 169 17.55 -2.66 12.75
CA SER A 169 17.85 -1.68 11.71
C SER A 169 16.87 -1.81 10.54
N GLN A 170 16.39 -3.03 10.26
CA GLN A 170 15.39 -3.28 9.23
C GLN A 170 14.06 -2.60 9.57
N THR A 171 13.59 -2.68 10.81
CA THR A 171 12.34 -2.02 11.24
C THR A 171 12.47 -0.50 11.22
N ALA A 172 13.62 0.06 11.63
CA ALA A 172 13.88 1.49 11.52
C ALA A 172 13.95 2.00 10.08
N ASN A 173 14.52 1.22 9.16
CA ASN A 173 14.50 1.53 7.73
C ASN A 173 13.10 1.36 7.13
N GLY A 174 12.34 0.37 7.58
CA GLY A 174 10.95 0.16 7.18
C GLY A 174 10.07 1.34 7.55
N LEU A 175 10.19 1.85 8.78
CA LEU A 175 9.48 3.06 9.23
C LEU A 175 9.84 4.28 8.37
N TYR A 176 11.13 4.50 8.14
CA TYR A 176 11.60 5.58 7.27
C TYR A 176 11.01 5.48 5.87
N ARG A 177 11.04 4.30 5.25
CA ARG A 177 10.44 4.04 3.95
C ARG A 177 8.94 4.30 3.97
N ALA A 178 8.21 3.75 4.93
CA ALA A 178 6.76 3.93 5.04
C ALA A 178 6.35 5.41 5.12
N ILE A 179 7.09 6.22 5.91
CA ILE A 179 6.83 7.67 6.03
C ILE A 179 7.14 8.39 4.72
N THR A 180 8.33 8.18 4.17
CA THR A 180 8.78 8.88 2.95
C THR A 180 7.93 8.50 1.74
N GLU A 181 7.56 7.23 1.63
CA GLU A 181 6.66 6.69 0.61
C GLU A 181 5.25 7.29 0.75
N LYS A 182 4.61 7.19 1.92
CA LYS A 182 3.25 7.73 2.11
C LYS A 182 3.20 9.25 2.00
N HIS A 183 4.22 9.96 2.49
CA HIS A 183 4.35 11.40 2.28
C HIS A 183 4.36 11.73 0.77
N ALA A 184 5.22 11.06 -0.01
CA ALA A 184 5.28 11.26 -1.45
C ALA A 184 3.97 10.89 -2.15
N PHE A 185 3.30 9.82 -1.72
CA PHE A 185 2.05 9.38 -2.31
C PHE A 185 0.88 10.34 -2.03
N TYR A 186 0.71 10.78 -0.79
CA TYR A 186 -0.46 11.55 -0.36
C TYR A 186 -0.29 13.08 -0.42
N SER A 187 0.95 13.57 -0.33
CA SER A 187 1.22 15.02 -0.21
C SER A 187 1.78 15.65 -1.50
N CYS A 188 2.34 14.86 -2.42
CA CYS A 188 2.90 15.38 -3.66
C CYS A 188 1.89 15.36 -4.82
N GLU A 189 1.97 16.35 -5.70
CA GLU A 189 1.11 16.41 -6.90
C GLU A 189 1.49 15.34 -7.93
N THR A 190 2.78 15.14 -8.16
CA THR A 190 3.34 14.12 -9.07
C THR A 190 4.49 13.37 -8.41
N VAL A 191 4.75 12.14 -8.86
CA VAL A 191 6.00 11.46 -8.49
C VAL A 191 7.07 12.07 -9.36
N GLY A 192 7.72 13.13 -8.84
CA GLY A 192 8.82 13.78 -9.54
C GLY A 192 9.92 12.77 -9.89
N SER A 193 10.70 13.07 -10.92
CA SER A 193 11.82 12.22 -11.38
C SER A 193 12.82 11.89 -10.26
N ALA A 194 12.87 12.68 -9.18
CA ALA A 194 13.66 12.44 -7.97
C ALA A 194 13.25 11.20 -7.14
N VAL A 195 12.04 10.68 -7.30
CA VAL A 195 11.54 9.46 -6.62
C VAL A 195 11.72 8.23 -7.53
N THR A 196 11.62 8.41 -8.86
CA THR A 196 11.80 7.32 -9.85
C THR A 196 13.25 7.11 -10.29
N ALA A 197 14.08 8.17 -10.29
CA ALA A 197 15.50 8.07 -10.56
C ALA A 197 16.21 7.80 -9.24
N GLN A 198 16.86 6.64 -9.16
CA GLN A 198 17.82 6.38 -8.10
C GLN A 198 18.82 7.54 -8.03
N PHE A 199 18.99 8.13 -6.85
CA PHE A 199 19.85 9.26 -6.47
C PHE A 199 19.23 10.66 -6.48
N ILE A 200 19.19 11.20 -5.26
CA ILE A 200 19.12 12.63 -4.93
C ILE A 200 20.32 13.32 -5.59
N ARG A 201 20.03 14.29 -6.47
CA ARG A 201 20.75 15.56 -6.65
C ARG A 201 19.85 16.48 -7.48
N ASP A 202 19.50 17.60 -6.85
CA ASP A 202 18.89 18.81 -7.42
C ASP A 202 17.51 18.68 -8.11
N LEU A 203 16.45 19.23 -7.48
CA LEU A 203 15.92 20.58 -7.77
C LEU A 203 14.44 20.77 -7.33
N LYS A 204 14.24 21.80 -6.48
CA LYS A 204 13.05 22.68 -6.30
C LYS A 204 11.69 22.13 -5.82
N GLY A 205 11.50 22.27 -4.49
CA GLY A 205 10.29 22.81 -3.85
C GLY A 205 9.12 21.83 -3.72
N THR A 206 9.12 20.86 -2.83
CA THR A 206 8.65 21.01 -1.43
C THR A 206 9.30 19.94 -0.52
N ILE A 207 10.15 19.10 -1.12
CA ILE A 207 10.81 17.94 -0.49
C ILE A 207 12.21 18.33 0.06
N VAL A 208 12.77 19.48 -0.33
CA VAL A 208 14.20 19.80 -0.09
C VAL A 208 14.51 20.23 1.35
N SER A 209 13.55 20.71 2.14
CA SER A 209 13.86 21.05 3.54
C SER A 209 14.00 19.80 4.44
N ILE A 210 13.49 18.64 4.00
CA ILE A 210 13.35 17.43 4.82
C ILE A 210 14.59 16.53 4.84
N PHE A 211 15.45 16.62 3.82
CA PHE A 211 16.44 15.58 3.59
C PHE A 211 17.84 16.13 3.31
N ASN A 212 18.29 17.08 4.12
CA ASN A 212 19.72 17.37 4.23
C ASN A 212 20.33 16.42 5.27
N GLU A 213 21.10 15.43 4.80
CA GLU A 213 22.12 14.80 5.62
C GLU A 213 23.47 14.89 4.92
N ASP A 214 24.35 15.72 5.48
CA ASP A 214 25.81 15.56 5.39
C ASP A 214 26.24 14.24 6.07
N SER A 215 25.81 13.10 5.55
CA SER A 215 26.33 11.80 5.95
C SER A 215 26.95 11.08 4.76
N THR A 216 28.22 10.71 4.91
CA THR A 216 29.12 10.13 3.90
C THR A 216 28.76 8.69 3.49
N LEU A 217 27.53 8.25 3.70
CA LEU A 217 27.04 6.90 3.39
C LEU A 217 25.65 7.00 2.77
N GLY A 218 25.61 7.34 1.49
CA GLY A 218 24.42 7.31 0.64
C GLY A 218 23.82 5.91 0.58
N LYS A 219 22.87 5.62 1.47
CA LYS A 219 22.01 4.44 1.35
C LYS A 219 21.00 4.70 0.23
N LYS A 220 21.12 3.95 -0.85
CA LYS A 220 20.24 3.97 -2.02
C LYS A 220 18.91 3.31 -1.66
N TYR A 221 17.90 4.10 -1.30
CA TYR A 221 16.52 3.61 -1.14
C TYR A 221 15.81 3.72 -2.48
N VAL A 222 15.33 2.59 -3.02
CA VAL A 222 14.45 2.57 -4.19
C VAL A 222 13.02 2.70 -3.67
N PHE A 223 12.31 3.73 -4.11
CA PHE A 223 10.89 3.89 -3.80
C PHE A 223 10.07 3.01 -4.73
N ASP A 224 9.15 2.21 -4.15
CA ASP A 224 8.26 1.34 -4.94
C ASP A 224 7.06 2.11 -5.53
N ILE A 225 6.92 3.40 -5.21
CA ILE A 225 5.81 4.25 -5.67
C ILE A 225 6.12 4.80 -7.07
N ARG A 226 5.22 4.49 -8.01
CA ARG A 226 5.30 4.96 -9.40
C ARG A 226 4.36 6.12 -9.74
N ARG A 227 3.34 6.36 -8.89
CA ARG A 227 2.31 7.41 -9.08
C ARG A 227 1.81 7.93 -7.73
N THR A 228 1.46 9.20 -7.64
CA THR A 228 0.83 9.81 -6.46
C THR A 228 -0.65 9.44 -6.37
N CYS A 229 -1.28 9.70 -5.23
CA CYS A 229 -2.72 9.52 -5.05
C CYS A 229 -3.51 10.29 -6.13
N ARG A 230 -3.06 11.50 -6.47
CA ARG A 230 -3.69 12.37 -7.46
C ARG A 230 -3.51 11.82 -8.87
N GLU A 231 -2.32 11.35 -9.22
CA GLU A 231 -2.06 10.70 -10.52
C GLU A 231 -2.86 9.41 -10.69
N VAL A 232 -3.02 8.62 -9.61
CA VAL A 232 -3.87 7.42 -9.61
C VAL A 232 -5.33 7.82 -9.83
N TYR A 233 -5.83 8.81 -9.09
CA TYR A 233 -7.21 9.29 -9.22
C TYR A 233 -7.50 9.87 -10.61
N ASP A 234 -6.63 10.73 -11.12
CA ASP A 234 -6.78 11.35 -12.44
C ASP A 234 -6.68 10.32 -13.57
N ASN A 235 -5.80 9.32 -13.45
CA ASN A 235 -5.71 8.25 -14.43
C ASN A 235 -6.99 7.39 -14.43
N ALA A 236 -7.44 6.94 -13.25
CA ALA A 236 -8.69 6.18 -13.13
C ALA A 236 -9.89 6.96 -13.69
N ARG A 237 -9.98 8.25 -13.36
CA ARG A 237 -11.00 9.15 -13.90
C ARG A 237 -10.95 9.22 -15.43
N ARG A 238 -9.77 9.46 -16.02
CA ARG A 238 -9.58 9.53 -17.47
C ARG A 238 -9.94 8.21 -18.16
N ALA A 239 -9.56 7.07 -17.58
CA ALA A 239 -9.90 5.75 -18.11
C ALA A 239 -11.42 5.53 -18.19
N LEU A 240 -12.16 5.87 -17.12
CA LEU A 240 -13.62 5.75 -17.08
C LEU A 240 -14.32 6.68 -18.08
N TYR A 241 -13.82 7.91 -18.26
CA TYR A 241 -14.33 8.83 -19.29
C TYR A 241 -14.04 8.34 -20.70
N GLN A 242 -12.87 7.74 -20.95
CA GLN A 242 -12.53 7.14 -22.23
C GLN A 242 -13.43 5.94 -22.53
N GLU A 243 -13.66 5.04 -21.57
CA GLU A 243 -14.58 3.92 -21.73
C GLU A 243 -16.02 4.40 -22.02
N SER A 244 -16.49 5.40 -21.29
CA SER A 244 -17.84 5.97 -21.50
C SER A 244 -17.97 6.62 -22.88
N LYS A 245 -16.91 7.32 -23.34
CA LYS A 245 -16.87 7.92 -24.68
C LYS A 245 -16.80 6.86 -25.78
N MET A 246 -16.00 5.80 -25.60
CA MET A 246 -15.94 4.67 -26.53
C MET A 246 -17.29 3.97 -26.67
N PHE A 247 -18.03 3.80 -25.57
CA PHE A 247 -19.37 3.21 -25.61
C PHE A 247 -20.38 4.12 -26.33
N GLN A 248 -20.27 5.44 -26.14
CA GLN A 248 -21.10 6.42 -26.80
C GLN A 248 -20.82 6.50 -28.31
N ASP A 249 -19.56 6.50 -28.73
CA ASP A 249 -19.15 6.51 -30.14
C ASP A 249 -19.62 5.23 -30.89
N ILE A 250 -19.67 4.08 -30.20
CA ILE A 250 -20.23 2.82 -30.73
C ILE A 250 -21.75 2.90 -30.90
N ILE A 251 -22.47 3.49 -29.94
CA ILE A 251 -23.93 3.66 -30.01
C ILE A 251 -24.32 4.65 -31.11
N ASP A 252 -23.56 5.72 -31.27
CA ASP A 252 -23.85 6.79 -32.24
C ASP A 252 -23.39 6.44 -33.67
N GLY A 253 -22.90 5.21 -33.89
CA GLY A 253 -22.55 4.68 -35.22
C GLY A 253 -21.40 5.41 -35.90
N GLN A 254 -20.64 6.22 -35.16
CA GLN A 254 -19.48 6.95 -35.67
C GLN A 254 -18.28 6.00 -35.69
N LYS A 255 -17.66 5.82 -36.86
CA LYS A 255 -16.34 5.17 -36.93
C LYS A 255 -15.36 6.05 -36.15
N PRO A 256 -14.56 5.49 -35.22
CA PRO A 256 -13.62 6.28 -34.45
C PRO A 256 -12.52 6.80 -35.38
N GLU A 257 -12.54 8.10 -35.69
CA GLU A 257 -11.49 8.79 -36.48
C GLU A 257 -10.19 9.05 -35.67
N CYS A 258 -10.13 8.68 -34.39
CA CYS A 258 -8.93 8.84 -33.57
C CYS A 258 -8.22 7.49 -33.31
N TYR A 259 -7.58 6.92 -34.33
CA TYR A 259 -6.71 5.73 -34.15
C TYR A 259 -5.23 5.95 -34.44
N GLU A 260 -4.77 7.20 -34.66
CA GLU A 260 -3.34 7.46 -34.94
C GLU A 260 -2.60 8.17 -33.78
N GLU A 261 -3.27 9.00 -32.96
CA GLU A 261 -2.55 9.83 -31.96
C GLU A 261 -2.32 9.15 -30.60
N SER A 262 -3.04 8.08 -30.25
CA SER A 262 -2.90 7.45 -28.92
C SER A 262 -1.77 6.42 -28.82
N ARG A 263 -0.90 6.29 -29.84
CA ARG A 263 0.27 5.41 -29.83
C ARG A 263 1.63 6.13 -29.79
N ARG A 264 1.71 7.44 -29.61
CA ARG A 264 2.98 8.12 -29.34
C ARG A 264 3.15 8.40 -27.85
N GLY A 265 3.36 7.34 -27.06
CA GLY A 265 4.29 7.51 -25.94
C GLY A 265 5.62 7.98 -26.53
N SER A 266 6.26 8.97 -25.92
CA SER A 266 7.57 9.48 -26.36
C SER A 266 8.48 8.28 -26.66
N SER A 267 9.28 8.31 -27.72
CA SER A 267 10.26 7.24 -28.02
C SER A 267 11.07 6.85 -26.78
N HIS A 268 11.29 7.83 -25.90
CA HIS A 268 11.89 7.66 -24.58
C HIS A 268 11.09 6.72 -23.66
N GLU A 269 9.77 6.84 -23.53
CA GLU A 269 8.95 5.97 -22.66
C GLU A 269 8.95 4.51 -23.13
N ARG A 270 9.00 4.29 -24.45
CA ARG A 270 9.09 2.93 -25.01
C ARG A 270 10.46 2.31 -24.69
N LEU A 271 11.53 3.09 -24.82
CA LEU A 271 12.88 2.66 -24.46
C LEU A 271 12.98 2.36 -22.96
N THR A 272 12.46 3.23 -22.09
CA THR A 272 12.46 3.00 -20.64
C THR A 272 11.73 1.71 -20.27
N LYS A 273 10.56 1.42 -20.87
CA LYS A 273 9.83 0.17 -20.60
C LYS A 273 10.60 -1.08 -21.01
N ILE A 274 11.33 -1.01 -22.12
CA ILE A 274 12.15 -2.13 -22.62
C ILE A 274 13.36 -2.33 -21.68
N MET A 275 14.07 -1.25 -21.33
CA MET A 275 15.20 -1.30 -20.39
C MET A 275 14.78 -1.84 -19.02
N ASP A 276 13.64 -1.36 -18.50
CA ASP A 276 13.07 -1.84 -17.25
C ASP A 276 12.74 -3.34 -17.34
N ALA A 277 12.14 -3.80 -18.43
CA ALA A 277 11.80 -5.22 -18.61
C ALA A 277 13.05 -6.12 -18.60
N MET A 278 14.20 -5.59 -19.01
CA MET A 278 15.49 -6.29 -19.06
C MET A 278 16.31 -6.15 -17.78
N THR A 279 15.84 -5.42 -16.77
CA THR A 279 16.55 -5.24 -15.49
C THR A 279 16.11 -6.28 -14.46
N CYS A 280 17.07 -6.85 -13.73
CA CYS A 280 16.86 -7.78 -12.62
C CYS A 280 15.84 -7.24 -11.63
N LYS A 281 14.78 -8.02 -11.35
CA LYS A 281 13.70 -7.65 -10.44
C LYS A 281 14.03 -7.82 -8.97
N ILE A 282 15.24 -8.27 -8.66
CA ILE A 282 15.72 -8.47 -7.29
C ILE A 282 16.65 -7.32 -6.89
N CYS A 283 17.69 -7.04 -7.67
CA CYS A 283 18.60 -5.92 -7.38
C CYS A 283 18.20 -4.60 -8.05
N MET A 284 17.38 -4.64 -9.10
CA MET A 284 17.01 -3.46 -9.91
C MET A 284 18.23 -2.69 -10.41
N ASP A 285 19.31 -3.40 -10.74
CA ASP A 285 20.63 -2.82 -11.02
C ASP A 285 21.27 -3.47 -12.26
N LEU A 286 21.44 -4.80 -12.22
CA LEU A 286 22.01 -5.57 -13.32
C LEU A 286 20.93 -6.06 -14.28
N GLN A 287 21.28 -6.33 -15.53
CA GLN A 287 20.36 -6.97 -16.48
C GLN A 287 20.02 -8.40 -16.05
N ILE A 288 18.84 -8.88 -16.45
CA ILE A 288 18.47 -10.28 -16.29
C ILE A 288 19.37 -11.16 -17.16
N ASP A 289 19.91 -12.22 -16.58
CA ASP A 289 20.77 -13.17 -17.31
C ASP A 289 20.56 -14.62 -16.84
N THR A 290 19.56 -14.87 -16.00
CA THR A 290 19.36 -16.18 -15.37
C THR A 290 17.90 -16.62 -15.40
N ALA A 291 17.67 -17.85 -15.86
CA ALA A 291 16.40 -18.55 -15.82
C ALA A 291 16.33 -19.50 -14.62
N PHE A 292 15.18 -19.56 -13.96
CA PHE A 292 14.94 -20.48 -12.85
C PHE A 292 14.29 -21.79 -13.32
N LEU A 293 15.01 -22.92 -13.26
CA LEU A 293 14.44 -24.22 -13.59
C LEU A 293 13.76 -24.88 -12.37
N PRO A 294 12.63 -25.60 -12.57
CA PRO A 294 12.01 -25.93 -13.85
C PRO A 294 11.01 -24.88 -14.40
N CYS A 295 10.72 -23.79 -13.67
CA CYS A 295 9.64 -22.87 -14.05
C CYS A 295 9.95 -21.90 -15.22
N ALA A 296 11.21 -21.85 -15.65
CA ALA A 296 11.76 -21.03 -16.74
C ALA A 296 11.55 -19.50 -16.61
N HIS A 297 11.17 -18.97 -15.44
CA HIS A 297 11.06 -17.53 -15.24
C HIS A 297 12.45 -16.86 -15.25
N VAL A 298 12.58 -15.80 -16.03
CA VAL A 298 13.80 -14.99 -16.18
C VAL A 298 13.55 -13.62 -15.55
N VAL A 299 13.89 -13.49 -14.27
CA VAL A 299 13.63 -12.26 -13.50
C VAL A 299 14.82 -11.76 -12.70
N ALA A 300 15.94 -12.48 -12.74
CA ALA A 300 17.09 -12.21 -11.90
C ALA A 300 18.39 -12.18 -12.71
N CYS A 301 19.34 -11.38 -12.25
CA CYS A 301 20.74 -11.54 -12.61
C CYS A 301 21.35 -12.72 -11.82
N SER A 302 22.50 -13.20 -12.27
CA SER A 302 23.20 -14.39 -11.77
C SER A 302 23.59 -14.27 -10.30
N SER A 303 23.98 -13.08 -9.85
CA SER A 303 24.30 -12.83 -8.44
C SER A 303 23.07 -12.90 -7.53
N CYS A 304 21.91 -12.40 -7.99
CA CYS A 304 20.65 -12.51 -7.25
C CYS A 304 20.08 -13.93 -7.31
N ALA A 305 20.14 -14.58 -8.47
CA ALA A 305 19.64 -15.93 -8.69
C ALA A 305 20.34 -16.96 -7.79
N ALA A 306 21.65 -16.80 -7.53
CA ALA A 306 22.41 -17.67 -6.64
C ALA A 306 21.93 -17.66 -5.18
N ARG A 307 21.13 -16.67 -4.79
CA ARG A 307 20.58 -16.50 -3.43
C ARG A 307 19.11 -16.91 -3.34
N CYS A 308 18.53 -17.44 -4.41
CA CYS A 308 17.12 -17.81 -4.48
C CYS A 308 16.96 -19.33 -4.40
N GLU A 309 16.24 -19.81 -3.39
CA GLU A 309 15.78 -21.21 -3.30
C GLU A 309 14.42 -21.42 -3.98
N ARG A 310 13.63 -20.35 -4.12
CA ARG A 310 12.31 -20.33 -4.78
C ARG A 310 12.18 -19.19 -5.76
N CYS A 311 11.45 -19.43 -6.85
CA CYS A 311 11.20 -18.42 -7.88
C CYS A 311 10.36 -17.26 -7.31
N PRO A 312 10.78 -15.99 -7.45
CA PRO A 312 10.00 -14.84 -6.97
C PRO A 312 8.65 -14.64 -7.67
N VAL A 313 8.49 -15.18 -8.87
CA VAL A 313 7.26 -15.03 -9.68
C VAL A 313 6.21 -16.07 -9.31
N CYS A 314 6.58 -17.35 -9.40
CA CYS A 314 5.63 -18.45 -9.25
C CYS A 314 5.81 -19.28 -7.97
N ARG A 315 6.82 -18.96 -7.15
CA ARG A 315 7.15 -19.64 -5.87
C ARG A 315 7.53 -21.12 -6.00
N ALA A 316 7.73 -21.63 -7.21
CA ALA A 316 8.26 -22.97 -7.43
C ALA A 316 9.70 -23.10 -6.88
N ASP A 317 10.03 -24.26 -6.32
CA ASP A 317 11.39 -24.58 -5.86
C ASP A 317 12.35 -24.57 -7.06
N ILE A 318 13.49 -23.88 -6.89
CA ILE A 318 14.51 -23.75 -7.92
C ILE A 318 15.44 -24.95 -7.80
N THR A 319 15.39 -25.84 -8.79
CA THR A 319 16.32 -26.97 -8.85
C THR A 319 17.67 -26.54 -9.41
N GLN A 320 17.65 -25.61 -10.37
CA GLN A 320 18.85 -25.10 -11.01
C GLN A 320 18.63 -23.68 -11.54
N PRO A 321 19.49 -22.71 -11.17
CA PRO A 321 19.60 -21.46 -11.92
C PRO A 321 20.44 -21.71 -13.17
N GLN A 322 19.88 -21.41 -14.34
CA GLN A 322 20.57 -21.55 -15.62
C GLN A 322 20.84 -20.18 -16.23
N ARG A 323 22.12 -19.87 -16.46
CA ARG A 323 22.50 -18.64 -17.16
C ARG A 323 22.00 -18.69 -18.60
N ILE A 324 21.41 -17.60 -19.06
CA ILE A 324 20.97 -17.40 -20.43
C ILE A 324 21.77 -16.27 -21.06
N TYR A 325 21.95 -16.34 -22.38
CA TYR A 325 22.61 -15.31 -23.15
C TYR A 325 21.57 -14.63 -24.03
N LEU A 326 21.38 -13.32 -23.82
CA LEU A 326 20.48 -12.50 -24.61
C LEU A 326 21.23 -11.99 -25.87
N PRO A 327 20.53 -11.68 -26.97
CA PRO A 327 21.15 -11.15 -28.19
C PRO A 327 21.99 -9.88 -27.92
N GLU A 328 23.11 -9.72 -28.62
CA GLU A 328 24.13 -8.67 -28.38
C GLU A 328 23.62 -7.22 -28.49
N GLU A 329 22.50 -7.00 -29.18
CA GLU A 329 21.84 -5.69 -29.37
C GLU A 329 21.37 -5.02 -28.06
N PHE A 330 21.46 -5.70 -26.91
CA PHE A 330 21.07 -5.21 -25.58
C PHE A 330 22.24 -4.97 -24.61
N ASN A 331 23.49 -5.20 -25.04
CA ASN A 331 24.68 -5.15 -24.19
C ASN A 331 25.56 -3.90 -24.35
N GLU A 332 25.24 -2.97 -25.23
CA GLU A 332 26.05 -1.75 -25.39
C GLU A 332 25.65 -0.64 -24.40
N PRO A 333 26.59 -0.10 -23.61
CA PRO A 333 26.35 1.15 -22.89
C PRO A 333 26.19 2.27 -23.92
N ILE A 334 25.05 2.97 -23.86
CA ILE A 334 24.83 4.19 -24.65
C ILE A 334 25.93 5.19 -24.25
N SER A 335 26.76 5.55 -25.23
CA SER A 335 27.92 6.45 -25.06
C SER A 335 27.52 7.92 -24.99
#